data_AF-A0A7J7NM23-F1
#
_entry.id   AF-A0A7J7NM23-F1
#
_cell.length_a   1.000
_cell.length_b   1.000
_cell.length_c   1.000
_cell.angle_alpha   90.00
_cell.angle_beta   90.00
_cell.angle_gamma   90.00
#
_symmetry.space_group_name_H-M   'P 1'
#
loop_
_entity.id
_entity.type
_entity.pdbx_description
1 polymer ?
#
loop_
_entity_poly.entity_id
_entity_poly.type
_entity_poly.pdbx_seq_one_letter_code
_entity_poly.pdbx_strand_id
1 'polypeptide(L)'
;MELALEESDAGNWVYKGKGAANIVLGGYNISNPHFVGKVIRIQKVPRSKTQSATITVLSVYENLLWRDIEGIATSSTKEIFCQ
;
A
#
# COMPACT_ATOMS: atom_id res chain seq x y z
N MET A 1 1.27 -17.99 8.27
CA MET A 1 0.14 -17.22 8.83
C MET A 1 0.29 -15.81 8.31
N GLU A 2 -0.73 -15.29 7.62
CA GLU A 2 -0.71 -13.93 7.10
C GLU A 2 -0.92 -12.96 8.27
N LEU A 3 -0.12 -11.90 8.30
CA LEU A 3 -0.16 -10.92 9.38
C LEU A 3 -1.05 -9.76 8.94
N ALA A 4 -2.13 -9.54 9.68
CA ALA A 4 -3.06 -8.44 9.48
C ALA A 4 -2.84 -7.39 10.59
N LEU A 5 -2.85 -6.12 10.21
CA LEU A 5 -2.78 -5.01 11.17
C LEU A 5 -4.19 -4.66 11.63
N GLU A 6 -4.38 -4.58 12.93
CA GLU A 6 -5.65 -4.23 13.54
C GLU A 6 -5.66 -2.79 14.06
N GLU A 7 -6.82 -2.30 14.50
CA GLU A 7 -6.95 -0.97 15.10
C GLU A 7 -6.02 -0.80 16.32
N SER A 8 -5.87 -1.86 17.12
CA SER A 8 -5.01 -1.91 18.30
C SER A 8 -3.53 -1.64 17.98
N ASP A 9 -3.08 -1.99 16.76
CA ASP A 9 -1.70 -1.80 16.32
C ASP A 9 -1.39 -0.35 15.93
N ALA A 10 -2.41 0.47 15.65
CA ALA A 10 -2.23 1.83 15.13
C ALA A 10 -1.37 2.71 16.06
N GLY A 11 -1.47 2.50 17.39
CA GLY A 11 -0.67 3.23 18.39
C GLY A 11 0.83 2.95 18.32
N ASN A 12 1.25 1.87 17.65
CA ASN A 12 2.67 1.50 17.52
C ASN A 12 3.38 2.21 16.36
N TRP A 13 2.63 2.92 15.51
CA TRP A 13 3.13 3.57 14.30
C TRP A 13 3.16 5.09 14.45
N VAL A 14 4.29 5.70 14.11
CA VAL A 14 4.46 7.16 14.12
C VAL A 14 4.73 7.71 12.74
N TYR A 15 4.19 8.89 12.46
CA TYR A 15 4.42 9.60 11.21
C TYR A 15 5.91 9.85 10.96
N LYS A 16 6.38 9.52 9.76
CA LYS A 16 7.76 9.82 9.31
C LYS A 16 7.79 10.79 8.14
N GLY A 17 6.80 10.73 7.26
CA GLY A 17 6.77 11.60 6.09
C GLY A 17 5.60 11.33 5.17
N LYS A 18 5.43 12.19 4.17
CA LYS A 18 4.42 12.02 3.13
C LYS A 18 4.94 12.54 1.79
N GLY A 19 4.69 11.79 0.72
CA GLY A 19 4.88 12.23 -0.65
C GLY A 19 3.54 12.57 -1.31
N ALA A 20 3.53 12.78 -2.62
CA ALA A 20 2.30 13.02 -3.37
C ALA A 20 1.30 11.85 -3.25
N ALA A 21 1.78 10.62 -3.42
CA ALA A 21 0.93 9.44 -3.50
C ALA A 21 0.82 8.64 -2.18
N ASN A 22 1.70 8.84 -1.20
CA ASN A 22 1.78 7.95 -0.03
C ASN A 22 2.09 8.69 1.28
N ILE A 23 1.70 8.08 2.39
CA ILE A 23 2.11 8.41 3.77
C ILE A 23 3.04 7.30 4.25
N VAL A 24 4.11 7.65 4.97
CA VAL A 24 5.07 6.72 5.54
C VAL A 24 5.02 6.81 7.07
N LEU A 25 4.85 5.67 7.71
CA LEU A 25 4.85 5.50 9.15
C LEU A 25 6.02 4.60 9.56
N GLY A 26 6.75 4.98 10.60
CA GLY A 26 7.81 4.16 11.20
C GLY A 26 7.32 3.53 12.48
N GLY A 27 7.81 2.33 12.79
CA GLY A 27 7.55 1.72 14.09
C GLY A 27 8.23 2.49 15.22
N TYR A 28 7.48 2.82 16.26
CA TYR A 28 8.01 3.49 17.46
C TYR A 28 8.07 2.55 18.66
N ASN A 29 6.99 1.84 18.94
CA ASN A 29 6.88 0.91 20.06
C ASN A 29 6.47 -0.49 19.59
N ILE A 30 7.16 -0.98 18.57
CA ILE A 30 6.87 -2.29 18.02
C ILE A 30 7.67 -3.32 18.81
N SER A 31 6.99 -4.02 19.72
CA SER A 31 7.53 -5.19 20.43
C SER A 31 7.62 -6.44 19.53
N ASN A 32 6.81 -6.49 18.47
CA ASN A 32 6.83 -7.56 17.49
C ASN A 32 8.08 -7.47 16.57
N PRO A 33 8.99 -8.45 16.60
CA PRO A 33 10.22 -8.42 15.80
C PRO A 33 9.98 -8.36 14.30
N HIS A 34 8.78 -8.73 13.81
CA HIS A 34 8.45 -8.66 12.38
C HIS A 34 8.49 -7.24 11.81
N PHE A 35 8.34 -6.19 12.63
CA PHE A 35 8.32 -4.81 12.14
C PHE A 35 9.45 -3.92 12.66
N VAL A 36 10.36 -4.46 13.48
CA VAL A 36 11.51 -3.70 13.97
C VAL A 36 12.36 -3.26 12.78
N GLY A 37 12.65 -1.95 12.70
CA GLY A 37 13.40 -1.35 11.59
C GLY A 37 12.63 -1.21 10.27
N LYS A 38 11.34 -1.61 10.22
CA LYS A 38 10.50 -1.47 9.02
C LYS A 38 9.64 -0.20 9.06
N VAL A 39 9.12 0.16 7.91
CA VAL A 39 8.14 1.25 7.72
C VAL A 39 6.91 0.72 7.01
N ILE A 40 5.75 1.30 7.31
CA ILE A 40 4.52 1.10 6.54
C ILE A 40 4.34 2.26 5.57
N ARG A 41 3.97 1.94 4.34
CA ARG A 41 3.62 2.90 3.29
C ARG A 41 2.16 2.74 2.91
N ILE A 42 1.35 3.77 3.18
CA ILE A 42 -0.09 3.77 2.93
C ILE A 42 -0.39 4.70 1.75
N GLN A 43 -1.12 4.20 0.74
CA GLN A 43 -1.49 4.98 -0.43
C GLN A 43 -2.58 6.01 -0.07
N LYS A 44 -2.40 7.25 -0.52
CA LYS A 44 -3.39 8.32 -0.38
C LYS A 44 -4.44 8.21 -1.47
N VAL A 45 -5.68 8.56 -1.12
CA VAL A 45 -6.76 8.76 -2.09
C VAL A 45 -6.90 10.26 -2.39
N PRO A 46 -6.75 10.71 -3.65
CA PRO A 46 -6.95 12.11 -4.02
C PRO A 46 -8.41 12.55 -3.80
N ARG A 47 -8.61 13.70 -3.15
CA ARG A 47 -9.93 14.23 -2.81
C ARG A 47 -10.81 14.55 -4.03
N SER A 48 -10.21 14.86 -5.17
CA SER A 48 -10.91 15.20 -6.42
C SER A 48 -11.44 13.98 -7.19
N LYS A 49 -10.97 12.78 -6.85
CA LYS A 49 -11.49 11.54 -7.43
C LYS A 49 -12.60 11.02 -6.52
N THR A 50 -13.81 11.56 -6.70
CA THR A 50 -15.02 10.85 -6.26
C THR A 50 -14.94 9.44 -6.82
N GLN A 51 -15.00 8.43 -5.93
CA GLN A 51 -14.79 7.02 -6.27
C GLN A 51 -15.66 6.64 -7.46
N SER A 52 -15.03 6.50 -8.65
CA SER A 52 -15.70 5.94 -9.80
C SER A 52 -15.95 4.47 -9.50
N ALA A 53 -17.17 3.99 -9.78
CA ALA A 53 -17.71 2.69 -9.38
C ALA A 53 -16.99 1.46 -9.96
N THR A 54 -15.85 1.64 -10.63
CA THR A 54 -15.03 0.58 -11.23
C THR A 54 -13.56 0.94 -11.00
N ILE A 55 -13.07 0.73 -9.78
CA ILE A 55 -11.64 0.87 -9.48
C ILE A 55 -10.94 -0.41 -9.94
N THR A 56 -10.71 -0.54 -11.24
CA THR A 56 -9.75 -1.55 -11.73
C THR A 56 -8.33 -1.14 -11.29
N VAL A 57 -7.49 -2.12 -10.98
CA VAL A 57 -6.09 -1.88 -10.57
C VAL A 57 -5.34 -1.16 -11.69
N LEU A 58 -5.50 -1.67 -12.91
CA LEU A 58 -4.99 -1.09 -14.14
C LEU A 58 -6.16 -0.79 -15.08
N SER A 59 -6.04 0.28 -15.86
CA SER A 59 -6.92 0.56 -16.99
C SER A 59 -6.66 -0.44 -18.13
N VAL A 60 -7.57 -0.49 -19.10
CA VAL A 60 -7.45 -1.36 -20.29
C VAL A 60 -6.14 -1.10 -21.04
N TYR A 61 -5.74 0.16 -21.18
CA TYR A 61 -4.51 0.54 -21.88
C TYR A 61 -3.25 0.22 -21.07
N GLU A 62 -3.30 0.38 -19.74
CA GLU A 62 -2.18 -0.02 -18.87
C GLU A 62 -2.00 -1.55 -18.89
N ASN A 63 -3.08 -2.32 -18.86
CA ASN A 63 -3.00 -3.78 -19.01
C ASN A 63 -2.40 -4.20 -20.35
N LEU A 64 -2.76 -3.52 -21.45
CA LEU A 64 -2.18 -3.81 -22.75
C LEU A 64 -0.69 -3.46 -22.80
N LEU A 65 -0.28 -2.36 -22.16
CA LEU A 65 1.11 -1.93 -22.10
C LEU A 65 1.97 -2.89 -21.27
N TRP A 66 1.44 -3.39 -20.16
CA TRP A 66 2.16 -4.27 -19.23
C TRP A 66 1.88 -5.75 -19.42
N ARG A 67 1.20 -6.14 -20.51
CA ARG A 67 0.72 -7.51 -20.75
C ARG A 67 1.81 -8.59 -20.71
N ASP A 68 3.03 -8.21 -21.09
CA ASP A 68 4.15 -9.14 -21.23
C ASP A 68 4.90 -9.34 -19.90
N ILE A 69 4.57 -8.56 -18.86
CA ILE A 69 5.16 -8.69 -17.51
C ILE A 69 4.18 -9.45 -16.62
N GLU A 70 4.43 -10.75 -16.48
CA GLU A 70 3.72 -11.62 -15.54
C GLU A 70 3.81 -11.05 -14.12
N GLY A 71 2.67 -11.00 -13.43
CA GLY A 71 2.55 -10.43 -12.09
C GLY A 71 2.07 -8.97 -12.04
N ILE A 72 2.39 -8.14 -13.05
CA ILE A 72 1.87 -6.75 -13.11
C ILE A 72 0.45 -6.75 -13.69
N ALA A 73 0.25 -7.36 -14.86
CA ALA A 73 -1.05 -7.39 -15.54
C ALA A 73 -2.10 -8.23 -14.79
N THR A 74 -1.67 -9.17 -13.94
CA THR A 74 -2.54 -10.03 -13.14
C THR A 74 -2.77 -9.53 -11.72
N SER A 75 -2.19 -8.37 -11.35
CA SER A 75 -2.29 -7.87 -9.97
C SER A 75 -3.73 -7.50 -9.59
N SER A 76 -4.17 -8.02 -8.44
CA SER A 76 -5.49 -7.75 -7.87
C SER A 76 -5.53 -6.49 -6.98
N THR A 77 -4.36 -5.94 -6.61
CA THR A 77 -4.25 -4.73 -5.79
C THR A 77 -3.17 -3.77 -6.31
N LYS A 78 -3.21 -2.53 -5.83
CA LYS A 78 -2.17 -1.51 -6.08
C LYS A 78 -1.05 -1.56 -5.04
N GLU A 79 -1.10 -2.53 -4.13
CA GLU A 79 -0.11 -2.68 -3.08
C GLU A 79 1.16 -3.29 -3.67
N ILE A 80 2.28 -2.64 -3.40
CA ILE A 80 3.58 -3.13 -3.86
C ILE A 80 4.17 -3.91 -2.69
N PHE A 81 4.19 -5.22 -2.79
CA PHE A 81 4.98 -6.07 -1.90
C PHE A 81 6.43 -6.04 -2.37
N CYS A 82 7.30 -5.32 -1.68
CA CYS A 82 8.74 -5.46 -1.85
C CYS A 82 9.22 -6.53 -0.86
N GLN A 83 9.66 -7.68 -1.39
CA GLN A 83 10.25 -8.77 -0.61
C GLN A 83 11.68 -8.43 -0.16
#